data_AF-A0A8T3WIW5-F1
#
_entry.id   AF-A0A8T3WIW5-F1
#
_cell.length_a   1.000
_cell.length_b   1.000
_cell.length_c   1.000
_cell.angle_alpha   90.00
_cell.angle_beta   90.00
_cell.angle_gamma   90.00
#
_symmetry.space_group_name_H-M   'P 1'
#
loop_
_entity.id
_entity.type
_entity.pdbx_description
1 polymer ?
#
loop_
_entity_poly.entity_id
_entity_poly.type
_entity_poly.pdbx_seq_one_letter_code
_entity_poly.pdbx_strand_id
1 'polypeptide(L)' 'MGWKLGAFSGHSSFKQLVSWVGSLEPKPKKIITIHGDYSRCIELASVLYQQYRVETVAPKNLETIRLR' A
#
# COMPACT_ATOMS: atom_id res chain seq x y z
N MET A 1 20.75 -18.09 13.70
CA MET A 1 19.34 -17.72 13.99
C MET A 1 19.34 -16.30 14.54
N GLY A 2 19.21 -15.29 13.68
CA GLY A 2 19.30 -13.89 14.09
C GLY A 2 17.92 -13.30 14.34
N TRP A 3 17.66 -12.80 15.54
CA TRP A 3 16.44 -12.05 15.84
C TRP A 3 16.50 -10.72 15.11
N LYS A 4 15.81 -10.60 13.97
CA LYS A 4 15.58 -9.31 13.34
C LYS A 4 14.59 -8.53 14.19
N LEU A 5 15.04 -7.44 14.81
CA LEU A 5 14.24 -6.42 15.51
C LEU A 5 13.34 -5.60 14.54
N GLY A 6 12.81 -6.22 13.48
CA GLY A 6 11.96 -5.54 12.49
C GLY A 6 10.60 -5.10 13.04
N ALA A 7 10.20 -5.59 14.22
CA ALA A 7 8.92 -5.29 14.84
C ALA A 7 8.87 -3.92 15.55
N PHE A 8 9.98 -3.19 15.67
CA PHE A 8 10.06 -1.90 16.37
C PHE A 8 10.31 -0.70 15.45
N SER A 9 10.12 -0.86 14.13
CA SER A 9 10.35 0.21 13.16
C SER A 9 9.33 1.34 13.19
N GLY A 10 8.21 1.17 13.91
CA GLY A 10 7.08 2.10 13.89
C GLY A 10 6.24 2.06 12.61
N HIS A 11 6.63 1.25 11.61
CA HIS A 11 5.87 1.05 10.38
C HIS A 11 4.90 -0.12 10.51
N SER A 12 3.72 0.04 9.93
CA SER A 12 2.78 -1.07 9.76
C SER A 12 3.39 -2.14 8.87
N SER A 13 3.27 -3.40 9.28
CA SER A 13 3.59 -4.55 8.43
C SER A 13 2.65 -4.62 7.23
N PHE A 14 3.04 -5.39 6.20
CA PHE A 14 2.24 -5.60 5.00
C PHE A 14 0.80 -6.04 5.32
N LYS A 15 0.63 -7.00 6.24
CA LYS A 15 -0.69 -7.48 6.66
C LYS A 15 -1.53 -6.41 7.35
N GLN A 16 -0.88 -5.57 8.16
CA GLN A 16 -1.57 -4.45 8.82
C GLN A 16 -2.04 -3.41 7.80
N LEU A 17 -1.24 -3.09 6.78
CA LEU A 17 -1.64 -2.17 5.71
C LEU A 17 -2.84 -2.69 4.92
N VAL A 18 -2.82 -3.96 4.51
CA VAL A 18 -3.95 -4.58 3.80
C VAL A 18 -5.21 -4.58 4.69
N SER A 19 -5.09 -4.99 5.95
CA SER A 19 -6.19 -4.97 6.91
C SER A 19 -6.77 -3.57 7.12
N TRP A 20 -5.89 -2.57 7.24
CA TRP A 20 -6.28 -1.17 7.41
C TRP A 20 -7.14 -0.70 6.24
N VAL A 21 -6.72 -0.93 4.99
CA VAL A 21 -7.54 -0.62 3.79
C VAL A 21 -8.89 -1.34 3.84
N GLY A 22 -8.91 -2.61 4.27
CA GLY A 22 -10.13 -3.40 4.45
C GLY A 22 -11.11 -2.79 5.45
N SER A 23 -10.62 -2.07 6.45
CA SER A 23 -11.43 -1.42 7.49
C SER A 23 -11.95 -0.02 7.14
N LEU A 24 -11.46 0.59 6.06
CA LEU A 24 -11.89 1.95 5.67
C LEU A 24 -13.36 1.97 5.26
N GLU A 25 -14.08 2.95 5.79
CA GLU A 25 -15.46 3.30 5.43
C GLU A 25 -15.57 4.84 5.36
N PRO A 26 -16.01 5.43 4.23
CA PRO A 26 -16.40 4.76 2.98
C PRO A 26 -15.22 4.12 2.25
N LYS A 27 -15.51 3.12 1.41
CA LYS A 27 -14.47 2.51 0.56
C LYS A 27 -13.84 3.53 -0.38
N PRO A 28 -12.49 3.57 -0.49
CA PRO A 28 -11.81 4.50 -1.38
C PRO A 28 -12.11 4.16 -2.84
N LYS A 29 -12.19 5.19 -3.69
CA LYS A 29 -12.34 5.01 -5.15
C LYS A 29 -11.00 4.75 -5.86
N LYS A 30 -9.89 5.19 -5.25
CA LYS A 30 -8.53 5.05 -5.75
C LYS A 30 -7.54 4.94 -4.57
N ILE A 31 -6.55 4.08 -4.69
CA ILE A 31 -5.48 3.90 -3.70
C ILE A 31 -4.12 4.17 -4.36
N ILE A 32 -3.31 5.02 -3.74
CA ILE A 32 -1.98 5.37 -4.24
C ILE A 32 -0.95 4.85 -3.23
N THR A 33 -0.08 3.93 -3.64
CA THR A 33 0.98 3.36 -2.77
C THR A 33 2.31 4.06 -3.01
N ILE A 34 2.93 4.56 -1.95
CA ILE A 34 4.18 5.33 -1.98
C ILE A 34 5.04 4.99 -0.75
N HIS A 35 6.20 5.63 -0.62
CA HIS A 35 7.06 5.57 0.57
C HIS A 35 7.48 4.15 0.98
N GLY A 36 7.84 3.33 -0.01
CA GLY A 36 8.55 2.08 0.14
C GLY A 36 9.47 1.87 -1.05
N ASP A 37 10.27 0.82 -1.03
CA ASP A 37 10.98 0.40 -2.24
C ASP A 37 9.96 0.23 -3.37
N TYR A 38 10.31 0.68 -4.57
CA TYR A 38 9.36 0.75 -5.68
C TYR A 38 8.65 -0.60 -5.95
N SER A 39 9.39 -1.71 -5.82
CA SER A 39 8.85 -3.07 -5.92
C SER A 39 7.82 -3.39 -4.84
N ARG A 40 8.02 -2.92 -3.61
CA ARG A 40 7.08 -3.10 -2.48
C ARG A 40 5.82 -2.26 -2.66
N CYS A 41 5.93 -1.05 -3.21
CA CYS A 41 4.77 -0.23 -3.54
C CYS A 41 3.90 -0.90 -4.62
N ILE A 42 4.53 -1.44 -5.69
CA ILE A 42 3.84 -2.19 -6.75
C ILE A 42 3.15 -3.44 -6.18
N GLU A 43 3.86 -4.20 -5.35
CA GLU A 43 3.34 -5.42 -4.72
C GLU A 43 2.10 -5.11 -3.87
N LEU A 44 2.16 -4.09 -3.02
CA LEU A 44 1.01 -3.66 -2.22
C LEU A 44 -0.15 -3.20 -3.10
N ALA A 45 0.09 -2.35 -4.11
CA ALA A 45 -0.96 -1.91 -5.04
C ALA A 45 -1.65 -3.11 -5.71
N SER A 46 -0.87 -4.07 -6.19
CA SER A 46 -1.39 -5.27 -6.85
C SER A 46 -2.29 -6.10 -5.94
N VAL A 47 -1.88 -6.33 -4.68
CA VAL A 47 -2.69 -7.05 -3.69
C VAL A 47 -3.97 -6.30 -3.37
N LEU A 48 -3.90 -4.99 -3.16
CA LEU A 48 -5.08 -4.17 -2.87
C LEU A 48 -6.08 -4.17 -4.05
N TYR A 49 -5.60 -4.15 -5.29
CA TYR A 49 -6.44 -4.27 -6.48
C TYR A 49 -7.14 -5.63 -6.56
N GLN A 50 -6.38 -6.72 -6.36
CA GLN A 50 -6.92 -8.08 -6.40
C GLN A 50 -7.98 -8.31 -5.31
N GLN A 51 -7.74 -7.80 -4.11
CA GLN A 51 -8.59 -8.05 -2.95
C GLN A 51 -9.83 -7.14 -2.91
N TYR A 52 -9.69 -5.85 -3.23
CA TYR A 52 -10.77 -4.87 -3.06
C TYR A 52 -11.39 -4.37 -4.36
N ARG A 53 -10.82 -4.72 -5.52
CA ARG A 53 -11.28 -4.26 -6.85
C ARG A 53 -11.37 -2.74 -6.98
N VAL A 54 -10.51 -2.03 -6.23
CA VAL A 54 -10.35 -0.56 -6.27
C VAL A 54 -9.16 -0.22 -7.15
N GLU A 55 -9.26 0.86 -7.93
CA GLU A 55 -8.13 1.35 -8.74
C GLU A 55 -6.92 1.61 -7.84
N THR A 56 -5.76 1.04 -8.19
CA THR A 56 -4.52 1.24 -7.44
C THR A 56 -3.40 1.72 -8.35
N VAL A 57 -2.48 2.52 -7.81
CA VAL A 57 -1.31 3.02 -8.56
C VAL A 57 -0.11 3.21 -7.64
N ALA A 58 1.07 2.83 -8.14
CA ALA A 58 2.37 3.08 -7.51
C ALA A 58 3.16 4.03 -8.42
N PRO A 59 3.01 5.36 -8.27
CA PRO A 59 3.62 6.30 -9.19
C PRO A 59 5.14 6.33 -9.05
N LYS A 60 5.82 6.66 -10.15
CA LYS A 60 7.22 7.05 -10.14
C LYS A 60 7.35 8.53 -9.76
N ASN A 61 8.52 8.91 -9.26
CA ASN A 61 8.83 10.32 -9.03
C ASN A 61 8.62 11.12 -10.32
N LEU A 62 8.03 12.32 -10.18
CA LEU A 62 7.67 13.25 -11.28
C LEU A 62 6.45 12.83 -12.12
N GLU A 63 5.78 11.72 -11.83
CA GLU A 63 4.46 11.44 -12.41
C GLU A 63 3.38 12.31 -11.77
N THR A 64 2.35 12.66 -12.56
CA THR A 64 1.20 13.43 -12.09
C THR A 64 -0.06 12.58 -12.17
N ILE A 65 -0.76 12.39 -11.05
CA ILE A 65 -2.05 11.71 -10.99
C ILE A 65 -3.15 12.77 -10.86
N ARG A 66 -4.05 12.84 -11.83
CA ARG A 66 -5.25 13.68 -11.75
C ARG A 66 -6.36 12.94 -11.00
N LEU A 67 -6.77 13.48 -9.86
CA LEU A 67 -7.99 13.06 -9.15
C LEU A 67 -9.20 13.78 -9.74
N ARG A 68 -10.34 13.11 -9.83
CA ARG A 68 -11.62 13.64 -10.30
C ARG A 68 -12.71 13.30 -9.29
#